data_AF-A0A944FZV9-F1
#
_entry.id   AF-A0A944FZV9-F1
#
_cell.length_a   1.000
_cell.length_b   1.000
_cell.length_c   1.000
_cell.angle_alpha   90.00
_cell.angle_beta   90.00
_cell.angle_gamma   90.00
#
_symmetry.space_group_name_H-M   'P 1'
#
loop_
_entity.id
_entity.type
_entity.pdbx_description
1 polymer ?
#
loop_
_entity_poly.entity_id
_entity_poly.type
_entity_poly.pdbx_seq_one_letter_code
_entity_poly.pdbx_strand_id
1 'polypeptide(L)'
;MDTYAIKTEKTVISGEHYASAKADIIAYINELCEVNGISYFAYSTLLIGVAFYEGLIPGKEAGPSPIGLLRNDYEKLLKLLRNDSGELIFDEYLGDKKVYPQPIVRLGKRFYLDVDGISIERIAWIHIAPFDALPRDFDYRNAHIRHIRRRNETYKRIVGCRTFNRDKQSIIRFAAKFLLYGWTNPRRYYRKTQQIAQKFTGKFEEQYACIIQKLSKIIDADKLFPLQKLPFYGTTILCPNDITPWVTLPSEEIERRTVTIQQVDLLLLKEFDRVCREIGVGYFVCGGTMLGYCRHGGFIPWDDDVDCGMLRSDYNKFIAEAGKYLDKRFFLQTRATDKHIPYLFSKIRIDGTEYVTNYNENRPFHKGICLDIFPFDAVPNDLKDRERFVSEVKRVEIVHNKVVNRQIPEPVYTDKPKNFSQAFARFKGKVFRTVMKLIPLSYTQKRYIKIATRYNANARELGFDTVASFVPTYTYSKLSDLLPYRDAEFEGIRIMVPNKPEVFLEMQYGDFMSLPMKHQQTSHDLIHWSADVDEINDMDIDAIIQRKRETLRDVEGRLEVTRHEIQQSQEDCFEGERKRQDDSDE
;
A
#
# COMPACT_ATOMS: atom_id res chain seq x y z
N MET A 1 13.25 16.45 -24.48
CA MET A 1 13.08 16.83 -23.06
C MET A 1 11.95 17.84 -22.91
N ASP A 2 11.59 18.52 -23.99
CA ASP A 2 10.48 19.49 -24.19
C ASP A 2 9.10 18.97 -23.76
N THR A 3 8.90 17.66 -23.79
CA THR A 3 7.66 17.02 -23.36
C THR A 3 7.48 16.98 -21.83
N TYR A 4 8.53 17.22 -21.04
CA TYR A 4 8.46 17.12 -19.57
C TYR A 4 8.24 18.48 -18.90
N ALA A 5 8.92 19.56 -19.33
CA ALA A 5 8.65 20.94 -18.89
C ALA A 5 7.22 21.39 -19.23
N ILE A 6 6.82 21.20 -20.50
CA ILE A 6 5.44 21.50 -20.95
C ILE A 6 4.43 20.70 -20.13
N LYS A 7 4.75 19.46 -19.75
CA LYS A 7 3.86 18.62 -18.97
C LYS A 7 3.80 19.02 -17.49
N THR A 8 4.90 19.48 -16.90
CA THR A 8 4.95 19.89 -15.48
C THR A 8 4.24 21.22 -15.28
N GLU A 9 4.50 22.23 -16.11
CA GLU A 9 3.80 23.51 -16.07
C GLU A 9 2.29 23.34 -16.35
N LYS A 10 1.91 22.55 -17.37
CA LYS A 10 0.50 22.19 -17.61
C LYS A 10 -0.12 21.41 -16.46
N THR A 11 0.65 20.59 -15.74
CA THR A 11 0.17 19.85 -14.56
C THR A 11 -0.08 20.79 -13.39
N VAL A 12 0.82 21.73 -13.11
CA VAL A 12 0.69 22.73 -12.04
C VAL A 12 -0.51 23.64 -12.30
N ILE A 13 -0.60 24.23 -13.50
CA ILE A 13 -1.74 25.07 -13.91
C ILE A 13 -3.04 24.27 -13.79
N SER A 14 -3.07 23.02 -14.26
CA SER A 14 -4.27 22.20 -14.12
C SER A 14 -4.64 21.94 -12.65
N GLY A 15 -3.66 21.76 -11.78
CA GLY A 15 -3.84 21.50 -10.35
C GLY A 15 -4.53 22.64 -9.62
N GLU A 16 -4.12 23.89 -9.87
CA GLU A 16 -4.72 25.08 -9.27
C GLU A 16 -6.20 25.24 -9.66
N HIS A 17 -6.54 25.00 -10.93
CA HIS A 17 -7.92 25.05 -11.40
C HIS A 17 -8.77 23.95 -10.77
N TYR A 18 -8.24 22.73 -10.61
CA TYR A 18 -8.92 21.66 -9.87
C TYR A 18 -9.12 22.03 -8.39
N ALA A 19 -8.12 22.65 -7.75
CA ALA A 19 -8.19 23.07 -6.37
C ALA A 19 -9.25 24.14 -6.16
N SER A 20 -9.24 25.19 -6.98
CA SER A 20 -10.23 26.27 -6.98
C SER A 20 -11.65 25.73 -7.21
N ALA A 21 -11.85 24.92 -8.25
CA ALA A 21 -13.16 24.33 -8.55
C ALA A 21 -13.66 23.42 -7.42
N LYS A 22 -12.78 22.71 -6.70
CA LYS A 22 -13.14 21.91 -5.51
C LYS A 22 -13.44 22.78 -4.30
N ALA A 23 -12.70 23.88 -4.10
CA ALA A 23 -12.96 24.84 -3.04
C ALA A 23 -14.35 25.44 -3.16
N ASP A 24 -14.76 25.80 -4.38
CA ASP A 24 -16.11 26.32 -4.65
C ASP A 24 -17.21 25.29 -4.34
N ILE A 25 -16.99 24.02 -4.70
CA ILE A 25 -17.93 22.95 -4.36
C ILE A 25 -18.02 22.79 -2.84
N ILE A 26 -16.89 22.82 -2.12
CA ILE A 26 -16.87 22.71 -0.66
C ILE A 26 -17.52 23.92 0.01
N ALA A 27 -17.30 25.14 -0.50
CA ALA A 27 -17.95 26.35 0.00
C ALA A 27 -19.48 26.27 -0.15
N TYR A 28 -19.96 25.82 -1.31
CA TYR A 28 -21.39 25.58 -1.52
C TYR A 28 -21.95 24.50 -0.57
N ILE A 29 -21.22 23.40 -0.38
CA ILE A 29 -21.61 22.34 0.57
C ILE A 29 -21.65 22.88 2.00
N ASN A 30 -20.69 23.72 2.41
CA ASN A 30 -20.66 24.34 3.74
C ASN A 30 -21.93 25.15 3.99
N GLU A 31 -22.26 26.07 3.08
CA GLU A 31 -23.45 26.92 3.19
C GLU A 31 -24.72 26.07 3.26
N LEU A 32 -24.88 25.13 2.33
CA LEU A 32 -26.03 24.25 2.27
C LEU A 32 -26.17 23.40 3.54
N CYS A 33 -25.05 22.89 4.05
CA CYS A 33 -25.02 22.07 5.27
C CYS A 33 -25.32 22.88 6.53
N GLU A 34 -24.77 24.09 6.65
CA GLU A 34 -24.96 24.97 7.80
C GLU A 34 -26.41 25.41 7.92
N VAL A 35 -27.03 25.87 6.83
CA VAL A 35 -28.45 26.30 6.80
C VAL A 35 -29.40 25.16 7.16
N ASN A 36 -29.05 23.92 6.81
CA ASN A 36 -29.93 22.75 6.99
C ASN A 36 -29.57 21.87 8.19
N GLY A 37 -28.58 22.25 9.01
CA GLY A 37 -28.11 21.45 10.14
C GLY A 37 -27.64 20.06 9.74
N ILE A 38 -26.87 19.96 8.66
CA ILE A 38 -26.31 18.72 8.10
C ILE A 38 -24.82 18.69 8.44
N SER A 39 -24.31 17.59 8.98
CA SER A 39 -22.89 17.42 9.22
C SER A 39 -22.24 16.53 8.16
N TYR A 40 -21.09 16.97 7.64
CA TYR A 40 -20.22 16.20 6.76
C TYR A 40 -18.78 16.25 7.28
N PHE A 41 -17.93 15.36 6.77
CA PHE A 41 -16.50 15.35 7.09
C PHE A 41 -15.66 14.87 5.90
N ALA A 42 -14.46 15.40 5.74
CA ALA A 42 -13.47 14.86 4.81
C ALA A 42 -13.00 13.48 5.28
N TYR A 43 -12.75 12.57 4.34
CA TYR A 43 -12.12 11.28 4.65
C TYR A 43 -11.22 10.82 3.51
N SER A 44 -10.42 9.77 3.74
CA SER A 44 -9.55 9.17 2.70
C SER A 44 -8.62 10.24 2.07
N THR A 45 -8.48 10.26 0.74
CA THR A 45 -7.59 11.15 -0.02
C THR A 45 -7.81 12.64 0.23
N LEU A 46 -9.04 13.09 0.51
CA LEU A 46 -9.30 14.50 0.83
C LEU A 46 -8.77 14.84 2.22
N LEU A 47 -9.03 13.98 3.22
CA LEU A 47 -8.52 14.16 4.57
C LEU A 47 -6.99 14.10 4.62
N ILE A 48 -6.38 13.19 3.85
CA ILE A 48 -4.91 13.12 3.68
C ILE A 48 -4.38 14.44 3.11
N GLY A 49 -5.03 14.96 2.06
CA GLY A 49 -4.69 16.25 1.45
C GLY A 49 -4.66 17.39 2.47
N VAL A 50 -5.75 17.53 3.22
CA VAL A 50 -5.92 18.58 4.22
C VAL A 50 -4.90 18.44 5.35
N ALA A 51 -4.68 17.21 5.83
CA ALA A 51 -3.80 16.96 6.98
C ALA A 51 -2.30 17.16 6.68
N PHE A 52 -1.83 16.86 5.47
CA PHE A 52 -0.41 16.91 5.13
C PHE A 52 -0.01 18.10 4.25
N TYR A 53 -0.96 18.72 3.56
CA TYR A 53 -0.69 19.73 2.53
C TYR A 53 -1.62 20.95 2.63
N GLU A 54 -2.43 21.04 3.69
CA GLU A 54 -3.40 22.13 3.88
C GLU A 54 -4.35 22.31 2.67
N GLY A 55 -4.60 21.23 1.91
CA GLY A 55 -5.26 21.30 0.63
C GLY A 55 -5.51 19.94 -0.02
N LEU A 56 -5.13 19.80 -1.29
CA LEU A 56 -5.18 18.55 -2.03
C LEU A 56 -3.79 17.90 -2.08
N ILE A 57 -3.75 16.59 -2.29
CA ILE A 57 -2.50 15.87 -2.49
C ILE A 57 -1.87 16.36 -3.81
N PRO A 58 -0.62 16.88 -3.80
CA PRO A 58 0.05 17.37 -5.00
C PRO A 58 0.13 16.33 -6.12
N GLY A 59 -0.18 16.73 -7.36
CA GLY A 59 -0.23 15.87 -8.54
C GLY A 59 -1.40 14.88 -8.56
N LYS A 60 -2.32 14.94 -7.58
CA LYS A 60 -3.53 14.13 -7.49
C LYS A 60 -4.79 14.98 -7.34
N GLU A 61 -4.73 16.25 -7.72
CA GLU A 61 -5.81 17.23 -7.64
C GLU A 61 -7.00 16.84 -8.51
N ALA A 62 -6.77 16.20 -9.66
CA ALA A 62 -7.83 15.63 -10.51
C ALA A 62 -8.49 14.37 -9.92
N GLY A 63 -7.86 13.79 -8.89
CA GLY A 63 -8.28 12.54 -8.26
C GLY A 63 -9.56 12.67 -7.41
N PRO A 64 -10.05 11.55 -6.85
CA PRO A 64 -11.24 11.57 -6.01
C PRO A 64 -10.99 12.36 -4.72
N SER A 65 -11.87 13.30 -4.40
CA SER A 65 -11.92 14.02 -3.13
C SER A 65 -13.23 13.68 -2.41
N PRO A 66 -13.24 12.68 -1.51
CA PRO A 66 -14.48 12.21 -0.95
C PRO A 66 -14.81 12.85 0.41
N ILE A 67 -16.10 13.16 0.61
CA ILE A 67 -16.69 13.57 1.88
C ILE A 67 -17.68 12.51 2.39
N GLY A 68 -17.69 12.32 3.70
CA GLY A 68 -18.53 11.40 4.43
C GLY A 68 -19.65 12.13 5.15
N LEU A 69 -20.84 11.55 5.17
CA LEU A 69 -21.97 12.02 5.98
C LEU A 69 -22.60 10.84 6.70
N LEU A 70 -23.10 11.05 7.91
CA LEU A 70 -23.96 10.05 8.54
C LEU A 70 -25.22 9.84 7.68
N ARG A 71 -25.74 8.60 7.65
CA ARG A 71 -26.85 8.21 6.76
C ARG A 71 -28.02 9.21 6.70
N ASN A 72 -28.49 9.72 7.84
CA ASN A 72 -29.62 10.65 7.86
C ASN A 72 -29.29 11.97 7.14
N ASP A 73 -28.12 12.51 7.42
CA ASP A 73 -27.63 13.76 6.83
C ASP A 73 -27.26 13.59 5.35
N TYR A 74 -26.74 12.42 4.99
CA TYR A 74 -26.56 12.03 3.60
C TYR A 74 -27.88 12.08 2.81
N GLU A 75 -28.95 11.45 3.29
CA GLU A 75 -30.24 11.44 2.58
C GLU A 75 -30.88 12.84 2.51
N LYS A 76 -30.74 13.66 3.57
CA LYS A 76 -31.17 15.07 3.54
C LYS A 76 -30.42 15.84 2.46
N LEU A 77 -29.09 15.76 2.45
CA LEU A 77 -28.25 16.44 1.47
C LEU A 77 -28.60 16.01 0.05
N LEU A 78 -28.76 14.70 -0.20
CA LEU A 78 -29.16 14.21 -1.53
C LEU A 78 -30.51 14.77 -1.99
N LYS A 79 -31.47 14.94 -1.08
CA LYS A 79 -32.77 15.51 -1.42
C LYS A 79 -32.64 16.98 -1.82
N LEU A 80 -31.81 17.74 -1.12
CA LEU A 80 -31.51 19.14 -1.44
C LEU A 80 -30.83 19.24 -2.81
N LEU A 81 -29.73 18.51 -3.02
CA LEU A 81 -28.95 18.55 -4.26
C LEU A 81 -29.72 18.09 -5.51
N ARG A 82 -30.72 17.21 -5.35
CA ARG A 82 -31.59 16.80 -6.47
C ARG A 82 -32.60 17.88 -6.85
N ASN A 83 -32.96 18.73 -5.90
CA ASN A 83 -33.96 19.77 -6.11
C ASN A 83 -33.31 21.08 -6.54
N ASP A 84 -32.07 21.34 -6.11
CA ASP A 84 -31.29 22.51 -6.44
C ASP A 84 -29.80 22.21 -6.21
N SER A 85 -29.02 22.16 -7.30
CA SER A 85 -27.56 22.09 -7.24
C SER A 85 -26.91 23.39 -7.69
N GLY A 86 -27.69 24.46 -7.90
CA GLY A 86 -27.23 25.69 -8.53
C GLY A 86 -26.55 25.44 -9.88
N GLU A 87 -25.37 26.03 -10.07
CA GLU A 87 -24.52 25.82 -11.25
C GLU A 87 -23.68 24.53 -11.20
N LEU A 88 -23.74 23.78 -10.10
CA LEU A 88 -22.99 22.53 -9.94
C LEU A 88 -23.69 21.36 -10.64
N ILE A 89 -22.87 20.42 -11.10
CA ILE A 89 -23.29 19.20 -11.77
C ILE A 89 -23.51 18.13 -10.72
N PHE A 90 -24.76 17.83 -10.42
CA PHE A 90 -25.10 16.65 -9.64
C PHE A 90 -25.11 15.40 -10.54
N ASP A 91 -24.29 14.40 -10.19
CA ASP A 91 -24.23 13.13 -10.92
C ASP A 91 -24.27 11.93 -9.97
N GLU A 92 -25.07 10.93 -10.34
CA GLU A 92 -25.12 9.62 -9.69
C GLU A 92 -24.32 8.62 -10.54
N TYR A 93 -23.00 8.77 -10.50
CA TYR A 93 -22.09 8.07 -11.39
C TYR A 93 -21.97 6.58 -11.07
N LEU A 94 -22.09 5.76 -12.10
CA LEU A 94 -21.92 4.31 -12.03
C LEU A 94 -20.50 3.96 -12.47
N GLY A 95 -19.57 3.98 -11.53
CA GLY A 95 -18.15 3.69 -11.75
C GLY A 95 -17.89 2.49 -12.65
N ASP A 96 -16.96 2.67 -13.60
CA ASP A 96 -16.55 1.57 -14.46
C ASP A 96 -15.87 0.47 -13.62
N LYS A 97 -16.13 -0.78 -13.99
CA LYS A 97 -15.88 -2.02 -13.24
C LYS A 97 -14.57 -2.00 -12.43
N LYS A 98 -14.62 -1.68 -11.12
CA LYS A 98 -13.83 -2.36 -10.04
C LYS A 98 -13.99 -1.81 -8.61
N VAL A 99 -14.34 -0.54 -8.38
CA VAL A 99 -14.11 0.06 -7.04
C VAL A 99 -15.36 0.32 -6.21
N TYR A 100 -16.52 0.66 -6.79
CA TYR A 100 -17.68 1.10 -5.98
C TYR A 100 -18.94 0.19 -6.11
N PRO A 101 -19.50 -0.32 -5.00
CA PRO A 101 -20.69 -1.17 -4.87
C PRO A 101 -22.05 -0.46 -4.87
N GLN A 102 -22.11 0.88 -5.01
CA GLN A 102 -23.31 1.70 -5.22
C GLN A 102 -22.98 2.87 -6.19
N PRO A 103 -23.97 3.61 -6.76
CA PRO A 103 -23.68 4.84 -7.49
C PRO A 103 -22.87 5.77 -6.60
N ILE A 104 -21.77 6.28 -7.13
CA ILE A 104 -21.01 7.32 -6.47
C ILE A 104 -21.76 8.61 -6.73
N VAL A 105 -22.38 9.16 -5.69
CA VAL A 105 -22.91 10.51 -5.79
C VAL A 105 -21.73 11.47 -5.81
N ARG A 106 -21.74 12.39 -6.76
CA ARG A 106 -20.71 13.40 -6.88
C ARG A 106 -21.30 14.74 -7.29
N LEU A 107 -20.71 15.81 -6.77
CA LEU A 107 -20.93 17.17 -7.23
C LEU A 107 -19.74 17.59 -8.07
N GLY A 108 -20.03 18.18 -9.22
CA GLY A 108 -19.03 18.60 -10.19
C GLY A 108 -19.09 20.11 -10.45
N LYS A 109 -17.94 20.73 -10.68
CA LYS A 109 -17.85 22.10 -11.20
C LYS A 109 -17.03 22.08 -12.49
N ARG A 110 -17.59 22.65 -13.57
CA ARG A 110 -16.87 22.84 -14.83
C ARG A 110 -15.85 23.94 -14.66
N PHE A 111 -14.71 23.76 -15.30
CA PHE A 111 -13.70 24.79 -15.49
C PHE A 111 -13.01 24.56 -16.82
N TYR A 112 -12.37 25.61 -17.32
CA TYR A 112 -11.67 25.59 -18.60
C TYR A 112 -10.17 25.73 -18.35
N LEU A 113 -9.39 24.98 -19.10
CA LEU A 113 -7.95 25.08 -19.13
C LEU A 113 -7.56 25.59 -20.51
N ASP A 114 -6.92 26.74 -20.57
CA ASP A 114 -6.36 27.24 -21.82
C ASP A 114 -4.96 26.66 -22.01
N VAL A 115 -4.83 25.77 -23.00
CA VAL A 115 -3.59 25.06 -23.29
C VAL A 115 -3.25 25.33 -24.75
N ASP A 116 -2.17 26.09 -24.98
CA ASP A 116 -1.67 26.45 -26.31
C ASP A 116 -2.76 27.11 -27.20
N GLY A 117 -3.58 27.99 -26.62
CA GLY A 117 -4.69 28.66 -27.33
C GLY A 117 -5.93 27.79 -27.54
N ILE A 118 -5.95 26.55 -27.05
CA ILE A 118 -7.11 25.66 -27.07
C ILE A 118 -7.74 25.62 -25.68
N SER A 119 -8.99 26.06 -25.60
CA SER A 119 -9.76 25.97 -24.36
C SER A 119 -10.31 24.56 -24.17
N ILE A 120 -9.88 23.91 -23.10
CA ILE A 120 -10.20 22.52 -22.78
C ILE A 120 -11.11 22.48 -21.56
N GLU A 121 -12.33 22.00 -21.75
CA GLU A 121 -13.26 21.78 -20.65
C GLU A 121 -12.83 20.61 -19.76
N ARG A 122 -12.91 20.83 -18.44
CA ARG A 122 -12.72 19.83 -17.39
C ARG A 122 -13.80 19.96 -16.33
N ILE A 123 -13.93 18.91 -15.52
CA ILE A 123 -14.87 18.89 -14.39
C ILE A 123 -14.13 18.38 -13.17
N ALA A 124 -14.10 19.20 -12.11
CA ALA A 124 -13.63 18.80 -10.80
C ALA A 124 -14.76 18.12 -10.04
N TRP A 125 -14.48 17.02 -9.33
CA TRP A 125 -15.51 16.24 -8.62
C TRP A 125 -15.22 16.10 -7.13
N ILE A 126 -16.24 16.36 -6.30
CA ILE A 126 -16.32 15.93 -4.90
C ILE A 126 -17.25 14.72 -4.81
N HIS A 127 -16.78 13.63 -4.21
CA HIS A 127 -17.57 12.42 -4.04
C HIS A 127 -18.26 12.43 -2.68
N ILE A 128 -19.54 12.08 -2.62
CA ILE A 128 -20.35 12.11 -1.41
C ILE A 128 -20.71 10.67 -1.02
N ALA A 129 -20.29 10.27 0.18
CA ALA A 129 -20.50 8.92 0.67
C ALA A 129 -21.22 8.89 2.02
N PRO A 130 -22.19 7.97 2.20
CA PRO A 130 -22.81 7.74 3.49
C PRO A 130 -21.92 6.84 4.38
N PHE A 131 -21.93 7.18 5.66
CA PHE A 131 -21.43 6.39 6.76
C PHE A 131 -22.62 5.88 7.57
N ASP A 132 -22.67 4.56 7.71
CA ASP A 132 -23.74 3.87 8.41
C ASP A 132 -23.24 3.48 9.80
N ALA A 133 -24.10 3.67 10.80
CA ALA A 133 -23.85 3.20 12.15
C ALA A 133 -23.83 1.68 12.21
N LEU A 134 -22.91 1.15 13.01
CA LEU A 134 -22.69 -0.27 13.21
C LEU A 134 -22.67 -0.59 14.71
N PRO A 135 -23.19 -1.76 15.13
CA PRO A 135 -23.03 -2.24 16.49
C PRO A 135 -21.56 -2.59 16.79
N ARG A 136 -21.06 -2.41 18.02
CA ARG A 136 -19.67 -2.79 18.40
C ARG A 136 -19.27 -4.22 18.02
N ASP A 137 -20.21 -5.17 18.08
CA ASP A 137 -19.94 -6.57 17.72
C ASP A 137 -20.02 -6.83 16.20
N PHE A 138 -19.73 -5.81 15.38
CA PHE A 138 -19.90 -5.86 13.94
C PHE A 138 -19.09 -7.00 13.30
N ASP A 139 -19.78 -8.10 12.97
CA ASP A 139 -19.21 -9.20 12.20
C ASP A 139 -19.48 -9.00 10.69
N TYR A 140 -18.42 -8.78 9.91
CA TYR A 140 -18.45 -8.73 8.43
C TYR A 140 -19.11 -9.97 7.78
N ARG A 141 -19.34 -11.06 8.52
CA ARG A 141 -19.97 -12.32 8.07
C ARG A 141 -21.48 -12.40 8.33
N ASN A 142 -22.09 -11.38 8.93
CA ASN A 142 -23.55 -11.27 9.15
C ASN A 142 -24.35 -11.47 7.84
N ALA A 143 -25.48 -12.21 7.89
CA ALA A 143 -26.33 -12.50 6.72
C ALA A 143 -26.69 -11.23 5.97
N HIS A 144 -27.06 -10.23 6.76
CA HIS A 144 -27.48 -8.92 6.30
C HIS A 144 -26.40 -8.22 5.49
N ILE A 145 -25.17 -8.15 6.01
CA ILE A 145 -24.03 -7.55 5.30
C ILE A 145 -23.58 -8.40 4.10
N ARG A 146 -23.61 -9.73 4.21
CA ARG A 146 -23.41 -10.61 3.04
C ARG A 146 -24.48 -10.39 1.99
N HIS A 147 -25.71 -10.08 2.40
CA HIS A 147 -26.82 -9.79 1.50
C HIS A 147 -26.65 -8.42 0.83
N ILE A 148 -26.24 -7.38 1.57
CA ILE A 148 -25.79 -6.09 1.02
C ILE A 148 -24.68 -6.32 -0.01
N ARG A 149 -23.60 -7.00 0.37
CA ARG A 149 -22.45 -7.28 -0.50
C ARG A 149 -22.84 -8.10 -1.73
N ARG A 150 -23.67 -9.14 -1.58
CA ARG A 150 -24.17 -9.95 -2.71
C ARG A 150 -25.05 -9.11 -3.64
N ARG A 151 -25.99 -8.34 -3.10
CA ARG A 151 -26.84 -7.45 -3.90
C ARG A 151 -26.01 -6.39 -4.62
N ASN A 152 -24.98 -5.89 -3.97
CA ASN A 152 -24.04 -4.95 -4.55
C ASN A 152 -23.18 -5.60 -5.64
N GLU A 153 -22.73 -6.84 -5.45
CA GLU A 153 -21.99 -7.59 -6.48
C GLU A 153 -22.89 -7.90 -7.68
N THR A 154 -24.14 -8.29 -7.44
CA THR A 154 -25.16 -8.43 -8.49
C THR A 154 -25.38 -7.10 -9.19
N TYR A 155 -25.53 -6.00 -8.45
CA TYR A 155 -25.66 -4.65 -9.00
C TYR A 155 -24.47 -4.27 -9.90
N LYS A 156 -23.22 -4.51 -9.45
CA LYS A 156 -22.01 -4.30 -10.27
C LYS A 156 -22.04 -5.12 -11.56
N ARG A 157 -22.54 -6.35 -11.52
CA ARG A 157 -22.71 -7.18 -12.73
C ARG A 157 -23.75 -6.59 -13.67
N ILE A 158 -24.88 -6.11 -13.16
CA ILE A 158 -25.95 -5.46 -13.93
C ILE A 158 -25.40 -4.22 -14.65
N VAL A 159 -24.77 -3.31 -13.90
CA VAL A 159 -24.15 -2.09 -14.44
C VAL A 159 -23.07 -2.45 -15.46
N GLY A 160 -22.20 -3.40 -15.13
CA GLY A 160 -21.13 -3.84 -16.01
C GLY A 160 -21.58 -4.54 -17.30
N CYS A 161 -22.83 -4.97 -17.40
CA CYS A 161 -23.40 -5.44 -18.67
C CYS A 161 -23.89 -4.30 -19.55
N ARG A 162 -24.16 -3.13 -18.95
CA ARG A 162 -24.63 -1.93 -19.65
C ARG A 162 -23.47 -1.05 -20.11
N THR A 163 -22.34 -1.08 -19.39
CA THR A 163 -21.07 -0.52 -19.83
C THR A 163 -20.25 -1.58 -20.58
N PHE A 164 -20.59 -1.81 -21.85
CA PHE A 164 -19.77 -2.64 -22.72
C PHE A 164 -18.46 -1.92 -23.02
N ASN A 165 -17.35 -2.47 -22.53
CA ASN A 165 -16.02 -1.95 -22.82
C ASN A 165 -15.38 -2.91 -23.82
N ARG A 166 -15.28 -2.47 -25.09
CA ARG A 166 -14.94 -3.28 -26.27
C ARG A 166 -13.56 -3.95 -26.17
N ASP A 167 -12.62 -3.34 -25.46
CA ASP A 167 -11.21 -3.75 -25.53
C ASP A 167 -10.82 -4.91 -24.60
N LYS A 168 -11.71 -5.38 -23.72
CA LYS A 168 -11.33 -6.29 -22.63
C LYS A 168 -12.21 -7.52 -22.41
N GLN A 169 -13.21 -7.78 -23.25
CA GLN A 169 -14.12 -8.92 -23.05
C GLN A 169 -14.39 -9.73 -24.32
N SER A 170 -14.24 -11.06 -24.21
CA SER A 170 -14.79 -12.01 -25.19
C SER A 170 -16.29 -11.75 -25.38
N ILE A 171 -16.72 -11.56 -26.62
CA ILE A 171 -18.11 -11.32 -27.03
C ILE A 171 -19.06 -12.35 -26.41
N ILE A 172 -18.64 -13.62 -26.35
CA ILE A 172 -19.42 -14.72 -25.75
C ILE A 172 -19.64 -14.50 -24.25
N ARG A 173 -18.60 -14.11 -23.51
CA ARG A 173 -18.71 -13.80 -22.07
C ARG A 173 -19.56 -12.57 -21.80
N PHE A 174 -19.57 -11.60 -22.71
CA PHE A 174 -20.46 -10.44 -22.62
C PHE A 174 -21.92 -10.83 -22.89
N ALA A 175 -22.19 -11.55 -23.98
CA ALA A 175 -23.53 -12.00 -24.34
C ALA A 175 -24.19 -12.83 -23.22
N ALA A 176 -23.44 -13.78 -22.64
CA ALA A 176 -23.92 -14.57 -21.50
C ALA A 176 -24.28 -13.69 -20.29
N LYS A 177 -23.44 -12.69 -19.96
CA LYS A 177 -23.71 -11.76 -18.85
C LYS A 177 -24.87 -10.81 -19.15
N PHE A 178 -24.99 -10.33 -20.39
CA PHE A 178 -26.09 -9.46 -20.81
C PHE A 178 -27.44 -10.19 -20.76
N LEU A 179 -27.49 -11.46 -21.17
CA LEU A 179 -28.69 -12.30 -21.00
C LEU A 179 -29.07 -12.47 -19.52
N LEU A 180 -28.08 -12.68 -18.64
CA LEU A 180 -28.30 -12.87 -17.20
C LEU A 180 -28.71 -11.59 -16.45
N TYR A 181 -28.19 -10.42 -16.85
CA TYR A 181 -28.29 -9.19 -16.04
C TYR A 181 -28.76 -7.94 -16.80
N GLY A 182 -28.67 -7.90 -18.12
CA GLY A 182 -28.90 -6.70 -18.95
C GLY A 182 -30.29 -6.10 -18.77
N TRP A 183 -31.31 -6.96 -18.71
CA TRP A 183 -32.72 -6.58 -18.56
C TRP A 183 -33.12 -6.15 -17.15
N THR A 184 -32.24 -6.30 -16.16
CA THR A 184 -32.59 -6.01 -14.76
C THR A 184 -32.37 -4.54 -14.40
N ASN A 185 -33.31 -3.92 -13.68
CA ASN A 185 -33.22 -2.52 -13.29
C ASN A 185 -32.22 -2.32 -12.13
N PRO A 186 -31.09 -1.61 -12.33
CA PRO A 186 -30.09 -1.38 -11.29
C PRO A 186 -30.66 -0.58 -10.10
N ARG A 187 -31.55 0.39 -10.36
CA ARG A 187 -32.17 1.21 -9.31
C ARG A 187 -32.95 0.38 -8.28
N ARG A 188 -33.53 -0.76 -8.69
CA ARG A 188 -34.25 -1.67 -7.79
C ARG A 188 -33.33 -2.35 -6.78
N TYR A 189 -32.13 -2.76 -7.20
CA TYR A 189 -31.14 -3.38 -6.33
C TYR A 189 -30.50 -2.35 -5.40
N TYR A 190 -30.23 -1.14 -5.91
CA TYR A 190 -29.76 -0.02 -5.11
C TYR A 190 -30.72 0.34 -3.96
N ARG A 191 -32.01 0.60 -4.26
CA ARG A 191 -33.03 0.90 -3.24
C ARG A 191 -33.09 -0.19 -2.16
N LYS A 192 -33.00 -1.44 -2.58
CA LYS A 192 -33.01 -2.60 -1.69
C LYS A 192 -31.78 -2.69 -0.80
N THR A 193 -30.61 -2.27 -1.26
CA THR A 193 -29.42 -2.15 -0.40
C THR A 193 -29.58 -1.00 0.58
N GLN A 194 -30.09 0.15 0.14
CA GLN A 194 -30.33 1.31 1.00
C GLN A 194 -31.31 1.01 2.14
N GLN A 195 -32.46 0.43 1.83
CA GLN A 195 -33.45 -0.01 2.84
C GLN A 195 -32.88 -0.97 3.88
N ILE A 196 -31.86 -1.74 3.49
CA ILE A 196 -31.19 -2.72 4.35
C ILE A 196 -30.16 -2.01 5.24
N ALA A 197 -29.38 -1.05 4.70
CA ALA A 197 -28.47 -0.21 5.49
C ALA A 197 -29.22 0.64 6.53
N GLN A 198 -30.35 1.23 6.13
CA GLN A 198 -31.21 2.07 6.98
C GLN A 198 -31.76 1.36 8.23
N LYS A 199 -31.73 0.03 8.30
CA LYS A 199 -32.22 -0.71 9.49
C LYS A 199 -31.40 -0.47 10.76
N PHE A 200 -30.17 0.05 10.62
CA PHE A 200 -29.23 0.30 11.72
C PHE A 200 -29.07 1.78 12.04
N THR A 201 -29.58 2.67 11.19
CA THR A 201 -29.49 4.11 11.39
C THR A 201 -30.21 4.53 12.67
N GLY A 202 -29.52 5.26 13.55
CA GLY A 202 -30.06 5.74 14.82
C GLY A 202 -30.31 4.64 15.87
N LYS A 203 -29.79 3.43 15.66
CA LYS A 203 -29.87 2.33 16.65
C LYS A 203 -28.58 2.08 17.41
N PHE A 204 -27.47 2.50 16.80
CA PHE A 204 -26.12 2.35 17.30
C PHE A 204 -25.41 3.66 17.04
N GLU A 205 -24.55 4.09 17.95
CA GLU A 205 -23.80 5.36 17.85
C GLU A 205 -22.34 5.16 18.24
N GLU A 206 -21.88 3.91 18.21
CA GLU A 206 -20.60 3.52 18.77
C GLU A 206 -19.52 3.47 17.69
N GLN A 207 -19.90 3.04 16.49
CA GLN A 207 -18.99 2.85 15.37
C GLN A 207 -19.69 3.14 14.04
N TYR A 208 -18.91 3.60 13.07
CA TYR A 208 -19.37 3.96 11.73
C TYR A 208 -18.50 3.34 10.65
N ALA A 209 -19.10 3.02 9.51
CA ALA A 209 -18.33 2.66 8.32
C ALA A 209 -19.04 3.09 7.04
N CYS A 210 -18.25 3.42 6.01
CA CYS A 210 -18.75 3.60 4.65
C CYS A 210 -19.07 2.21 4.05
N ILE A 211 -20.24 1.60 4.30
CA ILE A 211 -20.59 0.23 3.84
C ILE A 211 -20.55 0.08 2.30
N ILE A 212 -20.41 1.20 1.59
CA ILE A 212 -20.18 1.30 0.15
C ILE A 212 -18.73 0.96 -0.24
N GLN A 213 -17.82 0.45 0.58
CA GLN A 213 -16.53 -0.02 0.06
C GLN A 213 -16.27 -1.49 0.42
N LYS A 214 -15.53 -2.20 -0.44
CA LYS A 214 -15.24 -3.63 -0.22
C LYS A 214 -14.38 -3.83 1.04
N LEU A 215 -13.63 -2.80 1.43
CA LEU A 215 -12.63 -2.79 2.51
C LEU A 215 -12.76 -1.51 3.37
N SER A 216 -13.99 -1.11 3.70
CA SER A 216 -14.19 0.05 4.57
C SER A 216 -13.71 -0.24 5.97
N LYS A 217 -12.81 0.62 6.48
CA LYS A 217 -12.46 0.65 7.89
C LYS A 217 -13.72 0.99 8.71
N ILE A 218 -13.87 0.29 9.83
CA ILE A 218 -14.83 0.64 10.88
C ILE A 218 -14.11 1.63 11.77
N ILE A 219 -14.76 2.73 12.08
CA ILE A 219 -14.20 3.83 12.84
C ILE A 219 -15.08 4.03 14.06
N ASP A 220 -14.47 4.07 15.24
CA ASP A 220 -15.19 4.34 16.47
C ASP A 220 -15.69 5.80 16.49
N ALA A 221 -16.83 6.03 17.13
CA ALA A 221 -17.48 7.33 17.14
C ALA A 221 -16.62 8.43 17.76
N ASP A 222 -15.85 8.12 18.80
CA ASP A 222 -14.89 9.01 19.47
C ASP A 222 -13.66 9.33 18.60
N LYS A 223 -13.38 8.52 17.59
CA LYS A 223 -12.34 8.78 16.58
C LYS A 223 -12.87 9.63 15.43
N LEU A 224 -14.16 9.51 15.13
CA LEU A 224 -14.80 10.30 14.07
C LEU A 224 -15.22 11.70 14.55
N PHE A 225 -15.62 11.82 15.82
CA PHE A 225 -16.17 13.03 16.41
C PHE A 225 -15.42 13.42 17.70
N PRO A 226 -15.35 14.71 18.07
CA PRO A 226 -15.95 15.85 17.37
C PRO A 226 -15.22 16.21 16.06
N LEU A 227 -15.88 17.03 15.23
CA LEU A 227 -15.29 17.56 14.00
C LEU A 227 -14.63 18.92 14.27
N GLN A 228 -13.57 19.20 13.51
CA GLN A 228 -12.89 20.49 13.44
C GLN A 228 -13.04 21.11 12.06
N LYS A 229 -13.06 22.44 12.01
CA LYS A 229 -12.96 23.21 10.77
C LYS A 229 -11.49 23.48 10.48
N LEU A 230 -11.00 23.04 9.33
CA LEU A 230 -9.64 23.32 8.86
C LEU A 230 -9.67 24.22 7.62
N PRO A 231 -8.64 25.06 7.39
CA PRO A 231 -8.51 25.82 6.15
C PRO A 231 -8.48 24.91 4.92
N PHE A 232 -9.11 25.35 3.82
CA PHE A 232 -9.10 24.66 2.54
C PHE A 232 -9.32 25.66 1.40
N TYR A 233 -8.26 26.11 0.75
CA TYR A 233 -8.29 27.01 -0.42
C TYR A 233 -9.29 28.18 -0.32
N GLY A 234 -9.13 29.06 0.67
CA GLY A 234 -10.00 30.22 0.85
C GLY A 234 -11.39 29.92 1.45
N THR A 235 -11.71 28.65 1.70
CA THR A 235 -12.87 28.23 2.52
C THR A 235 -12.40 27.37 3.70
N THR A 236 -13.35 26.71 4.38
CA THR A 236 -13.06 25.73 5.43
C THR A 236 -13.60 24.37 5.05
N ILE A 237 -13.06 23.31 5.64
CA ILE A 237 -13.56 21.96 5.48
C ILE A 237 -13.69 21.29 6.85
N LEU A 238 -14.76 20.53 7.05
CA LEU A 238 -14.95 19.76 8.26
C LEU A 238 -14.11 18.48 8.19
N CYS A 239 -13.31 18.23 9.23
CA CYS A 239 -12.45 17.07 9.37
C CYS A 239 -12.68 16.41 10.74
N PRO A 240 -12.49 15.08 10.87
CA PRO A 240 -12.39 14.44 12.17
C PRO A 240 -11.24 15.03 12.99
N ASN A 241 -11.41 15.14 14.31
CA ASN A 241 -10.32 15.55 15.21
C ASN A 241 -9.21 14.52 15.26
N ASP A 242 -9.56 13.23 15.27
CA ASP A 242 -8.59 12.14 15.23
C ASP A 242 -8.53 11.55 13.81
N ILE A 243 -7.42 11.81 13.13
CA ILE A 243 -7.20 11.33 11.76
C ILE A 243 -6.43 10.00 11.71
N THR A 244 -6.02 9.44 12.86
CA THR A 244 -5.28 8.17 12.95
C THR A 244 -5.96 6.96 12.29
N PRO A 245 -7.30 6.89 12.16
CA PRO A 245 -7.92 5.81 11.38
C PRO A 245 -7.55 5.84 9.88
N TRP A 246 -7.13 6.99 9.35
CA TRP A 246 -6.80 7.16 7.94
C TRP A 246 -5.31 7.31 7.67
N VAL A 247 -4.55 7.89 8.60
CA VAL A 247 -3.14 8.21 8.40
C VAL A 247 -2.31 7.97 9.66
N THR A 248 -1.05 7.60 9.47
CA THR A 248 -0.04 7.65 10.54
C THR A 248 0.69 8.97 10.39
N LEU A 249 0.57 9.86 11.39
CA LEU A 249 1.31 11.12 11.39
C LEU A 249 2.74 10.87 11.86
N PRO A 250 3.73 11.58 11.28
CA PRO A 250 5.07 11.62 11.84
C PRO A 250 5.01 12.12 13.28
N SER A 251 5.71 11.44 14.19
CA SER A 251 5.87 11.86 15.57
C SER A 251 7.31 11.60 16.02
N GLU A 252 7.77 12.36 17.01
CA GLU A 252 9.09 12.16 17.61
C GLU A 252 9.23 10.75 18.20
N GLU A 253 8.15 10.21 18.77
CA GLU A 253 8.11 8.84 19.29
C GLU A 253 8.34 7.80 18.18
N ILE A 254 7.68 7.96 17.03
CA ILE A 254 7.86 7.05 15.88
C ILE A 254 9.28 7.15 15.35
N GLU A 255 9.81 8.36 15.21
CA GLU A 255 11.17 8.59 14.71
C GLU A 255 12.21 7.99 15.67
N ARG A 256 12.08 8.24 16.98
CA ARG A 256 12.95 7.66 18.01
C ARG A 256 12.90 6.14 18.00
N ARG A 257 11.70 5.56 17.93
CA ARG A 257 11.53 4.10 17.76
C ARG A 257 12.28 3.61 16.52
N THR A 258 12.01 4.19 15.36
CA THR A 258 12.58 3.74 14.08
C THR A 258 14.10 3.80 14.11
N VAL A 259 14.68 4.91 14.59
CA VAL A 259 16.14 5.06 14.71
C VAL A 259 16.72 4.04 15.71
N THR A 260 16.03 3.76 16.81
CA THR A 260 16.47 2.75 17.79
C THR A 260 16.50 1.35 17.16
N ILE A 261 15.45 0.96 16.42
CA ILE A 261 15.40 -0.31 15.70
C ILE A 261 16.51 -0.39 14.64
N GLN A 262 16.74 0.69 13.88
CA GLN A 262 17.83 0.75 12.91
C GLN A 262 19.21 0.49 13.53
N GLN A 263 19.46 0.94 14.77
CA GLN A 263 20.74 0.64 15.44
C GLN A 263 20.86 -0.85 15.81
N VAL A 264 19.77 -1.49 16.23
CA VAL A 264 19.75 -2.96 16.44
C VAL A 264 19.95 -3.70 15.12
N ASP A 265 19.33 -3.23 14.04
CA ASP A 265 19.50 -3.79 12.70
C ASP A 265 20.94 -3.66 12.19
N LEU A 266 21.68 -2.62 12.56
CA LEU A 266 23.12 -2.53 12.27
C LEU A 266 23.93 -3.60 12.99
N LEU A 267 23.57 -3.94 14.23
CA LEU A 267 24.22 -5.04 14.96
C LEU A 267 23.96 -6.37 14.24
N LEU A 268 22.72 -6.60 13.78
CA LEU A 268 22.33 -7.78 13.00
C LEU A 268 23.09 -7.86 11.66
N LEU A 269 23.14 -6.75 10.91
CA LEU A 269 23.79 -6.70 9.60
C LEU A 269 25.30 -6.87 9.71
N LYS A 270 25.93 -6.26 10.72
CA LYS A 270 27.36 -6.42 11.01
C LYS A 270 27.72 -7.87 11.36
N GLU A 271 26.91 -8.52 12.18
CA GLU A 271 27.13 -9.92 12.52
C GLU A 271 26.89 -10.83 11.31
N PHE A 272 25.83 -10.58 10.54
CA PHE A 272 25.53 -11.32 9.32
C PHE A 272 26.68 -11.23 8.30
N ASP A 273 27.22 -10.03 8.06
CA ASP A 273 28.37 -9.82 7.17
C ASP A 273 29.60 -10.59 7.67
N ARG A 274 29.93 -10.49 8.96
CA ARG A 274 31.05 -11.22 9.57
C ARG A 274 30.93 -12.72 9.36
N VAL A 275 29.76 -13.30 9.65
CA VAL A 275 29.50 -14.74 9.51
C VAL A 275 29.55 -15.16 8.04
N CYS A 276 28.99 -14.38 7.13
CA CYS A 276 29.06 -14.65 5.69
C CYS A 276 30.52 -14.72 5.19
N ARG A 277 31.37 -13.77 5.61
CA ARG A 277 32.80 -13.75 5.25
C ARG A 277 33.57 -14.92 5.84
N GLU A 278 33.31 -15.27 7.09
CA GLU A 278 33.96 -16.41 7.78
C GLU A 278 33.64 -17.75 7.10
N ILE A 279 32.39 -17.92 6.64
CA ILE A 279 31.94 -19.11 5.92
C ILE A 279 32.35 -19.08 4.44
N GLY A 280 32.71 -17.91 3.91
CA GLY A 280 33.00 -17.72 2.49
C GLY A 280 31.77 -17.87 1.61
N VAL A 281 30.67 -17.20 1.97
CA VAL A 281 29.45 -17.07 1.16
C VAL A 281 29.20 -15.61 0.81
N GLY A 282 28.63 -15.37 -0.38
CA GLY A 282 28.21 -14.03 -0.79
C GLY A 282 26.76 -13.73 -0.42
N TYR A 283 26.48 -12.47 -0.15
CA TYR A 283 25.14 -11.91 -0.04
C TYR A 283 25.09 -10.55 -0.74
N PHE A 284 23.92 -9.93 -0.76
CA PHE A 284 23.77 -8.53 -1.15
C PHE A 284 22.58 -7.92 -0.40
N VAL A 285 22.64 -6.66 -0.01
CA VAL A 285 21.44 -5.96 0.47
C VAL A 285 20.43 -5.80 -0.68
N CYS A 286 19.14 -5.87 -0.38
CA CYS A 286 18.07 -5.70 -1.37
C CYS A 286 16.91 -4.86 -0.79
N GLY A 287 15.81 -4.71 -1.55
CA GLY A 287 14.61 -4.04 -1.06
C GLY A 287 14.83 -2.61 -0.55
N GLY A 288 14.22 -2.30 0.60
CA GLY A 288 14.31 -1.00 1.27
C GLY A 288 15.73 -0.65 1.70
N THR A 289 16.50 -1.64 2.17
CA THR A 289 17.90 -1.47 2.58
C THR A 289 18.79 -1.00 1.43
N MET A 290 18.69 -1.63 0.26
CA MET A 290 19.46 -1.20 -0.92
C MET A 290 19.01 0.16 -1.44
N LEU A 291 17.72 0.46 -1.38
CA LEU A 291 17.20 1.78 -1.72
C LEU A 291 17.74 2.86 -0.77
N GLY A 292 17.80 2.56 0.53
CA GLY A 292 18.45 3.38 1.54
C GLY A 292 19.89 3.69 1.16
N TYR A 293 20.68 2.66 0.89
CA TYR A 293 22.07 2.81 0.43
C TYR A 293 22.18 3.75 -0.77
N CYS A 294 21.44 3.48 -1.86
CA CYS A 294 21.57 4.26 -3.10
C CYS A 294 21.06 5.70 -2.98
N ARG A 295 19.99 5.94 -2.22
CA ARG A 295 19.32 7.26 -2.16
C ARG A 295 19.73 8.11 -0.97
N HIS A 296 19.95 7.50 0.19
CA HIS A 296 20.23 8.20 1.46
C HIS A 296 21.66 7.96 1.97
N GLY A 297 22.41 7.01 1.40
CA GLY A 297 23.74 6.63 1.91
C GLY A 297 23.70 5.81 3.19
N GLY A 298 22.53 5.32 3.59
CA GLY A 298 22.27 4.64 4.86
C GLY A 298 20.82 4.17 4.92
N PHE A 299 20.21 4.08 6.09
CA PHE A 299 18.78 3.74 6.14
C PHE A 299 17.89 4.82 5.54
N ILE A 300 16.75 4.40 4.99
CA ILE A 300 15.64 5.31 4.74
C ILE A 300 15.11 5.77 6.12
N PRO A 301 14.87 7.08 6.36
CA PRO A 301 14.57 7.58 7.71
C PRO A 301 13.36 6.96 8.40
N TRP A 302 12.37 6.52 7.64
CA TRP A 302 11.13 5.91 8.15
C TRP A 302 11.10 4.38 8.01
N ASP A 303 12.16 3.74 7.54
CA ASP A 303 12.21 2.28 7.34
C ASP A 303 12.85 1.59 8.55
N ASP A 304 12.34 0.42 8.94
CA ASP A 304 12.67 -0.25 10.21
C ASP A 304 12.99 -1.73 10.05
N ASP A 305 13.44 -2.14 8.86
CA ASP A 305 13.92 -3.50 8.59
C ASP A 305 15.19 -3.54 7.71
N VAL A 306 15.82 -4.72 7.71
CA VAL A 306 16.97 -5.03 6.85
C VAL A 306 16.72 -6.27 6.01
N ASP A 307 16.87 -6.11 4.70
CA ASP A 307 16.65 -7.13 3.68
C ASP A 307 17.97 -7.51 2.99
N CYS A 308 18.30 -8.80 3.00
CA CYS A 308 19.46 -9.37 2.31
C CYS A 308 19.04 -10.49 1.36
N GLY A 309 19.63 -10.50 0.16
CA GLY A 309 19.52 -11.56 -0.82
C GLY A 309 20.76 -12.47 -0.85
N MET A 310 20.56 -13.74 -1.15
CA MET A 310 21.63 -14.72 -1.39
C MET A 310 21.28 -15.62 -2.58
N LEU A 311 22.26 -15.98 -3.42
CA LEU A 311 22.05 -17.07 -4.37
C LEU A 311 21.77 -18.38 -3.64
N ARG A 312 20.96 -19.27 -4.23
CA ARG A 312 20.52 -20.51 -3.54
C ARG A 312 21.67 -21.33 -2.96
N SER A 313 22.79 -21.46 -3.66
CA SER A 313 23.96 -22.21 -3.18
C SER A 313 24.50 -21.61 -1.88
N ASP A 314 24.69 -20.29 -1.86
CA ASP A 314 25.22 -19.55 -0.71
C ASP A 314 24.21 -19.54 0.44
N TYR A 315 22.93 -19.35 0.14
CA TYR A 315 21.84 -19.47 1.10
C TYR A 315 21.86 -20.85 1.79
N ASN A 316 21.93 -21.94 1.02
CA ASN A 316 21.92 -23.28 1.59
C ASN A 316 23.15 -23.55 2.46
N LYS A 317 24.33 -23.08 2.05
CA LYS A 317 25.56 -23.18 2.82
C LYS A 317 25.48 -22.37 4.12
N PHE A 318 25.00 -21.13 4.04
CA PHE A 318 24.79 -20.27 5.20
C PHE A 318 23.86 -20.94 6.22
N ILE A 319 22.69 -21.44 5.79
CA ILE A 319 21.75 -22.12 6.69
C ILE A 319 22.36 -23.36 7.36
N ALA A 320 23.27 -24.07 6.69
CA ALA A 320 23.92 -25.25 7.24
C ALA A 320 25.06 -24.92 8.22
N GLU A 321 25.74 -23.79 8.06
CA GLU A 321 27.01 -23.50 8.73
C GLU A 321 26.96 -22.34 9.72
N ALA A 322 26.09 -21.34 9.51
CA ALA A 322 26.05 -20.09 10.26
C ALA A 322 25.85 -20.27 11.77
N GLY A 323 25.08 -21.27 12.20
CA GLY A 323 24.88 -21.56 13.62
C GLY A 323 26.17 -21.88 14.40
N LYS A 324 27.28 -22.23 13.73
CA LYS A 324 28.59 -22.47 14.37
C LYS A 324 29.36 -21.18 14.65
N TYR A 325 29.06 -20.12 13.90
CA TYR A 325 29.83 -18.88 13.89
C TYR A 325 29.06 -17.71 14.50
N LEU A 326 27.73 -17.76 14.49
CA LEU A 326 26.89 -16.73 15.10
C LEU A 326 27.17 -16.58 16.60
N ASP A 327 27.28 -15.34 17.06
CA ASP A 327 27.27 -15.03 18.48
C ASP A 327 25.96 -15.54 19.12
N LYS A 328 26.05 -15.97 20.39
CA LYS A 328 24.97 -16.62 21.13
C LYS A 328 23.73 -15.76 21.30
N ARG A 329 23.86 -14.43 21.20
CA ARG A 329 22.70 -13.53 21.26
C ARG A 329 21.85 -13.52 20.00
N PHE A 330 22.36 -14.09 18.90
CA PHE A 330 21.64 -14.16 17.64
C PHE A 330 21.07 -15.55 17.40
N PHE A 331 19.80 -15.58 17.00
CA PHE A 331 19.07 -16.78 16.67
C PHE A 331 18.87 -16.87 15.14
N LEU A 332 19.49 -17.87 14.52
CA LEU A 332 19.21 -18.22 13.12
C LEU A 332 17.84 -18.89 13.03
N GLN A 333 16.84 -18.08 12.68
CA GLN A 333 15.47 -18.51 12.54
C GLN A 333 15.23 -19.14 11.16
N THR A 334 15.09 -20.45 11.16
CA THR A 334 14.75 -21.28 10.01
C THR A 334 13.55 -22.14 10.36
N ARG A 335 12.97 -22.83 9.39
CA ARG A 335 11.90 -23.81 9.66
C ARG A 335 12.36 -25.01 10.48
N ALA A 336 13.66 -25.29 10.49
CA ALA A 336 14.23 -26.38 11.29
C ALA A 336 14.40 -25.97 12.75
N THR A 337 14.80 -24.72 12.99
CA THR A 337 15.02 -24.16 14.33
C THR A 337 13.75 -23.60 14.96
N ASP A 338 12.81 -23.13 14.14
CA ASP A 338 11.50 -22.61 14.55
C ASP A 338 10.40 -23.10 13.61
N LYS A 339 9.72 -24.18 14.02
CA LYS A 339 8.70 -24.90 13.23
C LYS A 339 7.45 -24.06 12.91
N HIS A 340 7.27 -22.94 13.60
CA HIS A 340 6.07 -22.10 13.50
C HIS A 340 6.28 -20.87 12.62
N ILE A 341 7.48 -20.65 12.08
CA ILE A 341 7.71 -19.48 11.24
C ILE A 341 6.84 -19.52 9.98
N PRO A 342 6.08 -18.43 9.70
CA PRO A 342 5.18 -18.40 8.55
C PRO A 342 5.94 -18.22 7.23
N TYR A 343 7.16 -17.70 7.29
CA TYR A 343 7.96 -17.27 6.13
C TYR A 343 8.60 -18.44 5.37
N LEU A 344 8.75 -18.27 4.05
CA LEU A 344 9.41 -19.24 3.15
C LEU A 344 10.91 -18.95 2.95
N PHE A 345 11.42 -17.98 3.70
CA PHE A 345 12.81 -17.54 3.79
C PHE A 345 13.26 -17.59 5.26
N SER A 346 14.55 -17.34 5.52
CA SER A 346 15.10 -17.39 6.88
C SER A 346 15.39 -15.99 7.40
N LYS A 347 15.52 -15.86 8.71
CA LYS A 347 15.84 -14.60 9.37
C LYS A 347 16.94 -14.83 10.40
N ILE A 348 17.72 -13.79 10.69
CA ILE A 348 18.50 -13.73 11.93
C ILE A 348 17.73 -12.83 12.88
N ARG A 349 17.57 -13.26 14.13
CA ARG A 349 16.94 -12.45 15.18
C ARG A 349 17.91 -12.24 16.31
N ILE A 350 17.75 -11.15 17.04
CA ILE A 350 18.46 -10.94 18.30
C ILE A 350 17.56 -11.32 19.47
N ASP A 351 18.07 -12.17 20.37
CA ASP A 351 17.39 -12.59 21.58
C ASP A 351 17.24 -11.41 22.56
N GLY A 352 16.18 -11.41 23.38
CA GLY A 352 15.91 -10.33 24.34
C GLY A 352 15.19 -9.10 23.78
N THR A 353 14.97 -9.05 22.46
CA THR A 353 14.19 -7.98 21.80
C THR A 353 12.82 -8.46 21.34
N GLU A 354 11.93 -7.53 21.00
CA GLU A 354 10.63 -7.81 20.40
C GLU A 354 10.32 -6.88 19.21
N TYR A 355 9.72 -7.45 18.17
CA TYR A 355 9.23 -6.80 16.96
C TYR A 355 7.87 -7.43 16.60
N VAL A 356 6.79 -6.87 17.16
CA VAL A 356 5.43 -7.40 17.07
C VAL A 356 4.58 -6.53 16.15
N THR A 357 4.03 -7.14 15.10
CA THR A 357 3.13 -6.50 14.14
C THR A 357 1.77 -7.19 14.14
N ASN A 358 0.77 -6.56 13.52
CA ASN A 358 -0.55 -7.15 13.27
C ASN A 358 -0.49 -8.53 12.60
N TYR A 359 0.56 -8.80 11.81
CA TYR A 359 0.72 -10.06 11.10
C TYR A 359 1.21 -11.21 12.00
N ASN A 360 2.06 -10.90 12.99
CA ASN A 360 2.79 -11.90 13.76
C ASN A 360 2.34 -12.03 15.23
N GLU A 361 1.63 -11.04 15.79
CA GLU A 361 1.26 -10.97 17.21
C GLU A 361 0.75 -12.30 17.76
N ASN A 362 -0.20 -12.89 17.05
CA ASN A 362 -0.90 -14.08 17.47
C ASN A 362 -0.23 -15.40 17.05
N ARG A 363 0.99 -15.36 16.48
CA ARG A 363 1.67 -16.57 15.99
C ARG A 363 2.75 -17.04 16.98
N PRO A 364 2.91 -18.36 17.19
CA PRO A 364 3.81 -18.90 18.21
C PRO A 364 5.22 -19.17 17.67
N PHE A 365 5.94 -18.13 17.25
CA PHE A 365 7.31 -18.20 16.77
C PHE A 365 8.15 -17.08 17.41
N HIS A 366 9.48 -17.11 17.31
CA HIS A 366 10.36 -16.08 17.88
C HIS A 366 10.18 -14.72 17.16
N LYS A 367 10.01 -13.63 17.92
CA LYS A 367 9.63 -12.29 17.42
C LYS A 367 10.66 -11.19 17.68
N GLY A 368 11.91 -11.50 18.00
CA GLY A 368 12.94 -10.46 18.16
C GLY A 368 13.19 -9.66 16.89
N ILE A 369 13.76 -8.46 17.02
CA ILE A 369 14.19 -7.62 15.88
C ILE A 369 15.05 -8.47 14.93
N CYS A 370 14.88 -8.30 13.62
CA CYS A 370 15.34 -9.28 12.66
C CYS A 370 15.83 -8.73 11.32
N LEU A 371 16.82 -9.44 10.77
CA LEU A 371 17.30 -9.30 9.39
C LEU A 371 16.75 -10.44 8.53
N ASP A 372 16.26 -10.09 7.34
CA ASP A 372 15.64 -11.01 6.39
C ASP A 372 16.64 -11.54 5.37
N ILE A 373 16.62 -12.85 5.12
CA ILE A 373 17.53 -13.52 4.19
C ILE A 373 16.72 -14.21 3.11
N PHE A 374 16.63 -13.60 1.93
CA PHE A 374 15.89 -14.09 0.78
C PHE A 374 16.75 -14.93 -0.16
N PRO A 375 16.32 -16.14 -0.51
CA PRO A 375 17.01 -16.91 -1.53
C PRO A 375 16.63 -16.47 -2.95
N PHE A 376 17.63 -16.38 -3.81
CA PHE A 376 17.50 -16.13 -5.25
C PHE A 376 17.71 -17.44 -6.02
N ASP A 377 16.67 -17.84 -6.76
CA ASP A 377 16.59 -19.08 -7.52
C ASP A 377 16.65 -18.81 -9.04
N ALA A 378 17.30 -19.68 -9.79
CA ALA A 378 17.39 -19.62 -11.25
C ALA A 378 16.01 -19.73 -11.91
N VAL A 379 15.78 -18.91 -12.92
CA VAL A 379 14.55 -18.90 -13.72
C VAL A 379 14.87 -18.98 -15.22
N PRO A 380 13.93 -19.47 -16.04
CA PRO A 380 14.10 -19.43 -17.50
C PRO A 380 14.35 -18.01 -18.03
N ASN A 381 15.20 -17.91 -19.06
CA ASN A 381 15.48 -16.64 -19.73
C ASN A 381 14.31 -16.22 -20.64
N ASP A 382 13.67 -17.19 -21.31
CA ASP A 382 12.48 -16.94 -22.11
C ASP A 382 11.30 -16.45 -21.23
N LEU A 383 10.65 -15.37 -21.66
CA LEU A 383 9.60 -14.72 -20.89
C LEU A 383 8.38 -15.63 -20.72
N LYS A 384 7.98 -16.41 -21.73
CA LYS A 384 6.79 -17.28 -21.64
C LYS A 384 7.03 -18.44 -20.69
N ASP A 385 8.20 -19.07 -20.79
CA ASP A 385 8.59 -20.15 -19.86
C ASP A 385 8.74 -19.65 -18.43
N ARG A 386 9.31 -18.44 -18.26
CA ARG A 386 9.40 -17.76 -16.97
C ARG A 386 8.02 -17.47 -16.38
N GLU A 387 7.10 -16.89 -17.15
CA GLU A 387 5.73 -16.61 -16.69
C GLU A 387 4.98 -17.88 -16.29
N ARG A 388 5.16 -18.96 -17.05
CA ARG A 388 4.60 -20.28 -16.74
C ARG A 388 5.17 -20.81 -15.42
N PHE A 389 6.49 -20.74 -15.25
CA PHE A 389 7.17 -21.17 -14.04
C PHE A 389 6.73 -20.36 -12.81
N VAL A 390 6.71 -19.04 -12.92
CA VAL A 390 6.22 -18.12 -11.90
C VAL A 390 4.78 -18.45 -11.50
N SER A 391 3.91 -18.75 -12.47
CA SER A 391 2.53 -19.17 -12.21
C SER A 391 2.43 -20.53 -11.50
N GLU A 392 3.40 -21.43 -11.68
CA GLU A 392 3.53 -22.67 -10.90
C GLU A 392 3.92 -22.38 -9.45
N VAL A 393 4.93 -21.54 -9.23
CA VAL A 393 5.38 -21.12 -7.90
C VAL A 393 4.24 -20.43 -7.13
N LYS A 394 3.57 -19.44 -7.74
CA LYS A 394 2.43 -18.72 -7.11
C LYS A 394 1.31 -19.67 -6.68
N ARG A 395 1.03 -20.72 -7.46
CA ARG A 395 -0.02 -21.69 -7.12
C ARG A 395 0.31 -22.47 -5.86
N VAL A 396 1.56 -22.91 -5.70
CA VAL A 396 1.97 -23.65 -4.49
C VAL A 396 2.16 -22.73 -3.29
N GLU A 397 2.60 -21.49 -3.51
CA GLU A 397 2.67 -20.45 -2.48
C GLU A 397 1.27 -20.13 -1.90
N ILE A 398 0.25 -19.94 -2.76
CA ILE A 398 -1.14 -19.70 -2.31
C ILE A 398 -1.65 -20.86 -1.44
N VAL A 399 -1.34 -22.11 -1.81
CA VAL A 399 -1.71 -23.28 -1.01
C VAL A 399 -0.95 -23.29 0.32
N HIS A 400 0.34 -22.99 0.29
CA HIS A 400 1.17 -22.89 1.48
C HIS A 400 0.65 -21.82 2.45
N ASN A 401 0.37 -20.60 1.98
CA ASN A 401 -0.15 -19.49 2.78
C ASN A 401 -1.49 -19.83 3.46
N LYS A 402 -2.37 -20.61 2.78
CA LYS A 402 -3.61 -21.12 3.39
C LYS A 402 -3.33 -22.08 4.56
N VAL A 403 -2.31 -22.92 4.45
CA VAL A 403 -1.91 -23.84 5.52
C VAL A 403 -1.20 -23.08 6.65
N VAL A 404 -0.31 -22.15 6.35
CA VAL A 404 0.37 -21.28 7.33
C VAL A 404 -0.63 -20.49 8.18
N ASN A 405 -1.70 -19.97 7.57
CA ASN A 405 -2.73 -19.21 8.28
C ASN A 405 -3.54 -20.03 9.30
N ARG A 406 -3.34 -21.35 9.39
CA ARG A 406 -3.88 -22.16 10.49
C ARG A 406 -3.19 -21.91 11.83
N GLN A 407 -1.99 -21.32 11.82
CA GLN A 407 -1.24 -20.97 13.03
C GLN A 407 -1.88 -19.78 13.76
N ILE A 408 -2.73 -19.00 13.06
CA ILE A 408 -3.53 -17.96 13.70
C ILE A 408 -4.49 -18.67 14.68
N PRO A 409 -4.50 -18.27 15.97
CA PRO A 409 -5.35 -18.84 16.99
C PRO A 409 -6.80 -18.86 16.54
N GLU A 410 -7.53 -19.86 17.02
CA GLU A 410 -8.96 -19.89 16.74
C GLU A 410 -9.61 -18.68 17.42
N PRO A 411 -10.43 -17.90 16.70
CA PRO A 411 -11.19 -16.83 17.32
C PRO A 411 -12.06 -17.44 18.42
N VAL A 412 -11.85 -16.98 19.65
CA VAL A 412 -12.67 -17.34 20.79
C VAL A 412 -13.98 -16.59 20.65
N TYR A 413 -15.06 -17.34 20.44
CA TYR A 413 -16.40 -16.77 20.39
C TYR A 413 -17.01 -16.88 21.79
N THR A 414 -17.03 -15.77 22.53
CA THR A 414 -17.74 -15.66 23.81
C THR A 414 -19.25 -15.70 23.63
N ASP A 415 -19.74 -15.15 22.51
CA ASP A 415 -21.16 -15.06 22.22
C ASP A 415 -21.68 -16.16 21.31
N LYS A 416 -22.91 -16.62 21.58
CA LYS A 416 -23.67 -17.47 20.65
C LYS A 416 -23.86 -16.77 19.31
N PRO A 417 -23.84 -17.50 18.18
CA PRO A 417 -24.04 -16.87 16.88
C PRO A 417 -25.43 -16.22 16.82
N LYS A 418 -25.48 -14.92 16.53
CA LYS A 418 -26.71 -14.12 16.48
C LYS A 418 -27.68 -14.53 15.37
N ASN A 419 -27.18 -15.23 14.34
CA ASN A 419 -27.98 -15.69 13.20
C ASN A 419 -27.35 -16.89 12.47
N PHE A 420 -28.16 -17.57 11.63
CA PHE A 420 -27.74 -18.74 10.86
C PHE A 420 -26.52 -18.46 9.95
N SER A 421 -26.43 -17.26 9.40
CA SER A 421 -25.30 -16.88 8.55
C SER A 421 -23.96 -16.86 9.28
N GLN A 422 -23.97 -16.33 10.51
CA GLN A 422 -22.81 -16.27 11.37
C GLN A 422 -22.47 -17.68 11.83
N ALA A 423 -23.46 -18.48 12.24
CA ALA A 423 -23.28 -19.90 12.54
C ALA A 423 -22.65 -20.67 11.36
N PHE A 424 -23.16 -20.49 10.15
CA PHE A 424 -22.64 -21.12 8.94
C PHE A 424 -21.25 -20.62 8.54
N ALA A 425 -20.94 -19.34 8.78
CA ALA A 425 -19.60 -18.81 8.52
C ALA A 425 -18.58 -19.30 9.54
N ARG A 426 -18.96 -19.39 10.83
CA ARG A 426 -18.17 -20.03 11.89
C ARG A 426 -17.95 -21.51 11.55
N PHE A 427 -18.98 -22.22 11.12
CA PHE A 427 -18.90 -23.61 10.66
C PHE A 427 -17.96 -23.78 9.44
N LYS A 428 -18.14 -23.00 8.36
CA LYS A 428 -17.26 -23.02 7.19
C LYS A 428 -15.80 -22.73 7.56
N GLY A 429 -15.58 -21.73 8.40
CA GLY A 429 -14.25 -21.39 8.90
C GLY A 429 -13.63 -22.55 9.70
N LYS A 430 -14.41 -23.17 10.57
CA LYS A 430 -14.02 -24.37 11.33
C LYS A 430 -13.68 -25.53 10.40
N VAL A 431 -14.56 -25.89 9.47
CA VAL A 431 -14.33 -26.95 8.47
C VAL A 431 -13.08 -26.66 7.65
N PHE A 432 -12.95 -25.44 7.11
CA PHE A 432 -11.77 -25.06 6.32
C PHE A 432 -10.49 -25.21 7.14
N ARG A 433 -10.46 -24.72 8.39
CA ARG A 433 -9.31 -24.88 9.28
C ARG A 433 -9.03 -26.35 9.59
N THR A 434 -10.06 -27.15 9.90
CA THR A 434 -9.92 -28.59 10.15
C THR A 434 -9.32 -29.31 8.94
N VAL A 435 -9.81 -29.03 7.73
CA VAL A 435 -9.26 -29.62 6.50
C VAL A 435 -7.81 -29.18 6.28
N MET A 436 -7.49 -27.90 6.48
CA MET A 436 -6.11 -27.40 6.36
C MET A 436 -5.18 -27.93 7.47
N LYS A 437 -5.70 -28.33 8.65
CA LYS A 437 -4.93 -29.01 9.71
C LYS A 437 -4.45 -30.41 9.27
N LEU A 438 -5.20 -31.09 8.39
CA LEU A 438 -4.82 -32.40 7.85
C LEU A 438 -3.59 -32.35 6.92
N ILE A 439 -3.29 -31.18 6.35
CA ILE A 439 -2.15 -30.99 5.44
C ILE A 439 -0.93 -30.58 6.29
N PRO A 440 0.14 -31.38 6.37
CA PRO A 440 1.34 -30.98 7.10
C PRO A 440 1.96 -29.71 6.53
N LEU A 441 2.36 -28.76 7.38
CA LEU A 441 3.03 -27.54 6.93
C LEU A 441 4.34 -27.86 6.19
N SER A 442 5.07 -28.86 6.67
CA SER A 442 6.29 -29.38 6.03
C SER A 442 6.04 -29.91 4.62
N TYR A 443 4.85 -30.46 4.32
CA TYR A 443 4.52 -30.94 2.98
C TYR A 443 4.38 -29.79 1.98
N THR A 444 3.59 -28.76 2.31
CA THR A 444 3.41 -27.62 1.40
C THR A 444 4.69 -26.81 1.22
N GLN A 445 5.51 -26.73 2.26
CA GLN A 445 6.85 -26.15 2.18
C GLN A 445 7.77 -26.93 1.25
N LYS A 446 7.93 -28.25 1.45
CA LYS A 446 8.78 -29.08 0.60
C LYS A 446 8.33 -28.98 -0.85
N ARG A 447 7.02 -28.94 -1.09
CA ARG A 447 6.44 -28.71 -2.41
C ARG A 447 6.80 -27.34 -2.98
N TYR A 448 6.71 -26.28 -2.19
CA TYR A 448 7.13 -24.93 -2.61
C TYR A 448 8.61 -24.91 -3.00
N ILE A 449 9.50 -25.35 -2.09
CA ILE A 449 10.96 -25.37 -2.30
C ILE A 449 11.29 -26.18 -3.55
N LYS A 450 10.74 -27.39 -3.69
CA LYS A 450 10.99 -28.25 -4.87
C LYS A 450 10.66 -27.56 -6.19
N ILE A 451 9.58 -26.77 -6.24
CA ILE A 451 9.20 -26.05 -7.46
C ILE A 451 10.10 -24.82 -7.63
N ALA A 452 10.24 -23.99 -6.61
CA ALA A 452 11.05 -22.77 -6.66
C ALA A 452 12.51 -23.04 -7.06
N THR A 453 13.10 -24.14 -6.56
CA THR A 453 14.50 -24.48 -6.82
C THR A 453 14.72 -25.41 -8.01
N ARG A 454 13.68 -25.72 -8.80
CA ARG A 454 13.69 -26.78 -9.82
C ARG A 454 14.84 -26.65 -10.83
N TYR A 455 15.20 -25.42 -11.17
CA TYR A 455 16.21 -25.15 -12.19
C TYR A 455 17.62 -24.93 -11.64
N ASN A 456 17.78 -24.76 -10.32
CA ASN A 456 19.06 -24.34 -9.74
C ASN A 456 20.22 -25.32 -10.04
N ALA A 457 19.96 -26.63 -9.96
CA ALA A 457 21.00 -27.64 -10.16
C ALA A 457 21.55 -27.65 -11.59
N ASN A 458 20.70 -27.37 -12.58
CA ASN A 458 21.06 -27.47 -14.01
C ASN A 458 21.07 -26.08 -14.69
N ALA A 459 21.03 -24.99 -13.93
CA ALA A 459 20.90 -23.64 -14.46
C ALA A 459 22.00 -23.31 -15.48
N ARG A 460 23.25 -23.72 -15.17
CA ARG A 460 24.41 -23.56 -16.06
C ARG A 460 24.27 -24.34 -17.37
N GLU A 461 23.81 -25.58 -17.30
CA GLU A 461 23.60 -26.44 -18.48
C GLU A 461 22.47 -25.91 -19.37
N LEU A 462 21.43 -25.34 -18.76
CA LEU A 462 20.30 -24.72 -19.43
C LEU A 462 20.62 -23.30 -19.95
N GLY A 463 21.81 -22.77 -19.66
CA GLY A 463 22.21 -21.41 -20.03
C GLY A 463 21.39 -20.32 -19.34
N PHE A 464 20.79 -20.61 -18.18
CA PHE A 464 20.00 -19.63 -17.43
C PHE A 464 20.92 -18.60 -16.79
N ASP A 465 20.68 -17.33 -17.08
CA ASP A 465 21.46 -16.20 -16.59
C ASP A 465 20.67 -15.29 -15.65
N THR A 466 19.39 -15.63 -15.40
CA THR A 466 18.47 -14.85 -14.58
C THR A 466 18.11 -15.61 -13.32
N VAL A 467 18.11 -14.90 -12.19
CA VAL A 467 17.65 -15.38 -10.89
C VAL A 467 16.47 -14.56 -10.39
N ALA A 468 15.68 -15.10 -9.46
CA ALA A 468 14.58 -14.41 -8.84
C ALA A 468 14.40 -14.80 -7.36
N SER A 469 14.03 -13.83 -6.53
CA SER A 469 13.33 -14.14 -5.27
C SER A 469 11.83 -14.19 -5.54
N PHE A 470 11.16 -15.10 -4.85
CA PHE A 470 9.71 -15.31 -4.94
C PHE A 470 8.96 -14.87 -3.69
N VAL A 471 9.64 -14.19 -2.76
CA VAL A 471 9.09 -13.73 -1.47
C VAL A 471 9.78 -12.43 -1.03
N PRO A 472 9.05 -11.47 -0.43
CA PRO A 472 7.59 -11.33 -0.50
C PRO A 472 7.12 -10.89 -1.90
N THR A 473 8.02 -10.33 -2.70
CA THR A 473 7.76 -9.87 -4.08
C THR A 473 8.59 -10.66 -5.08
N TYR A 474 8.07 -10.76 -6.31
CA TYR A 474 8.79 -11.39 -7.43
C TYR A 474 9.80 -10.40 -7.98
N THR A 475 11.06 -10.56 -7.59
CA THR A 475 12.16 -9.67 -7.97
C THR A 475 13.20 -10.45 -8.74
N TYR A 476 13.51 -10.02 -9.98
CA TYR A 476 14.43 -10.69 -10.89
C TYR A 476 15.77 -9.97 -10.99
N SER A 477 16.83 -10.68 -11.32
CA SER A 477 18.10 -10.05 -11.66
C SER A 477 18.88 -10.93 -12.62
N LYS A 478 19.59 -10.33 -13.57
CA LYS A 478 20.61 -11.06 -14.32
C LYS A 478 21.82 -11.25 -13.43
N LEU A 479 22.46 -12.41 -13.54
CA LEU A 479 23.69 -12.72 -12.82
C LEU A 479 24.80 -11.71 -13.11
N SER A 480 24.86 -11.13 -14.32
CA SER A 480 25.83 -10.08 -14.68
C SER A 480 25.60 -8.73 -14.01
N ASP A 481 24.36 -8.44 -13.61
CA ASP A 481 23.99 -7.21 -12.92
C ASP A 481 24.09 -7.41 -11.40
N LEU A 482 24.01 -8.66 -10.94
CA LEU A 482 24.18 -9.04 -9.55
C LEU A 482 25.66 -9.22 -9.16
N LEU A 483 26.43 -9.94 -9.99
CA LEU A 483 27.80 -10.36 -9.72
C LEU A 483 28.82 -9.58 -10.57
N PRO A 484 30.07 -9.43 -10.09
CA PRO A 484 30.49 -9.72 -8.71
C PRO A 484 29.84 -8.75 -7.72
N TYR A 485 29.63 -9.21 -6.48
CA TYR A 485 29.22 -8.31 -5.41
C TYR A 485 30.29 -7.25 -5.18
N ARG A 486 29.87 -6.04 -4.79
CA ARG A 486 30.76 -4.95 -4.42
C ARG A 486 30.62 -4.67 -2.94
N ASP A 487 31.73 -4.32 -2.30
CA ASP A 487 31.68 -3.79 -0.95
C ASP A 487 31.29 -2.31 -0.97
N ALA A 488 30.44 -1.92 -0.04
CA ALA A 488 29.98 -0.55 0.13
C ALA A 488 29.93 -0.17 1.61
N GLU A 489 30.04 1.12 1.89
CA GLU A 489 29.80 1.69 3.23
C GLU A 489 28.31 1.94 3.42
N PHE A 490 27.80 1.59 4.61
CA PHE A 490 26.42 1.81 5.03
C PHE A 490 26.41 2.06 6.53
N GLU A 491 26.07 3.27 6.96
CA GLU A 491 25.99 3.65 8.39
C GLU A 491 27.28 3.29 9.17
N GLY A 492 28.45 3.48 8.55
CA GLY A 492 29.76 3.19 9.14
C GLY A 492 30.17 1.71 9.19
N ILE A 493 29.38 0.80 8.61
CA ILE A 493 29.76 -0.61 8.41
C ILE A 493 29.97 -0.93 6.93
N ARG A 494 30.71 -2.01 6.66
CA ARG A 494 30.91 -2.54 5.31
C ARG A 494 29.86 -3.59 5.01
N ILE A 495 29.19 -3.46 3.87
CA ILE A 495 28.16 -4.38 3.39
C ILE A 495 28.42 -4.82 1.95
N MET A 496 27.77 -5.90 1.51
CA MET A 496 27.78 -6.30 0.10
C MET A 496 26.57 -5.74 -0.65
N VAL A 497 26.78 -5.18 -1.83
CA VAL A 497 25.75 -4.70 -2.76
C VAL A 497 25.90 -5.39 -4.13
N PRO A 498 24.83 -5.44 -4.95
CA PRO A 498 24.94 -5.90 -6.33
C PRO A 498 25.98 -5.12 -7.16
N ASN A 499 26.43 -5.72 -8.26
CA ASN A 499 27.27 -5.02 -9.23
C ASN A 499 26.57 -3.78 -9.79
N LYS A 500 25.26 -3.87 -10.08
CA LYS A 500 24.40 -2.79 -10.58
C LYS A 500 23.11 -2.68 -9.74
N PRO A 501 23.17 -2.07 -8.54
CA PRO A 501 22.00 -1.94 -7.67
C PRO A 501 20.86 -1.15 -8.32
N GLU A 502 21.19 -0.16 -9.15
CA GLU A 502 20.23 0.69 -9.86
C GLU A 502 19.28 -0.10 -10.78
N VAL A 503 19.78 -1.12 -11.49
CA VAL A 503 18.95 -1.99 -12.36
C VAL A 503 17.91 -2.74 -11.54
N PHE A 504 18.31 -3.18 -10.34
CA PHE A 504 17.43 -3.90 -9.44
C PHE A 504 16.36 -2.97 -8.84
N LEU A 505 16.76 -1.77 -8.41
CA LEU A 505 15.85 -0.78 -7.82
C LEU A 505 14.88 -0.22 -8.86
N GLU A 506 15.31 0.03 -10.09
CA GLU A 506 14.44 0.51 -11.18
C GLU A 506 13.35 -0.52 -11.51
N MET A 507 13.70 -1.80 -11.55
CA MET A 507 12.71 -2.85 -11.77
C MET A 507 11.70 -2.96 -10.62
N GLN A 508 12.11 -2.73 -9.36
CA GLN A 508 11.25 -2.89 -8.19
C GLN A 508 10.39 -1.66 -7.90
N TYR A 509 10.94 -0.45 -8.08
CA TYR A 509 10.34 0.81 -7.65
C TYR A 509 10.10 1.81 -8.79
N GLY A 510 10.63 1.56 -9.99
CA GLY A 510 10.60 2.51 -11.10
C GLY A 510 11.58 3.67 -10.86
N ASP A 511 11.08 4.90 -10.88
CA ASP A 511 11.87 6.07 -10.46
C ASP A 511 12.06 6.04 -8.94
N PHE A 512 13.10 5.32 -8.51
CA PHE A 512 13.39 5.08 -7.10
C PHE A 512 14.08 6.27 -6.42
N MET A 513 14.64 7.21 -7.19
CA MET A 513 15.30 8.41 -6.66
C MET A 513 14.27 9.44 -6.18
N SER A 514 13.08 9.46 -6.79
CA SER A 514 11.95 10.24 -6.29
C SER A 514 11.52 9.81 -4.90
N LEU A 515 11.37 10.79 -3.98
CA LEU A 515 10.84 10.53 -2.65
C LEU A 515 9.34 10.19 -2.72
N PRO A 516 8.87 9.23 -1.90
CA PRO A 516 7.44 9.04 -1.72
C PRO A 516 6.83 10.28 -1.06
N MET A 517 5.54 10.50 -1.28
CA MET A 517 4.84 11.63 -0.67
C MET A 517 4.85 11.52 0.86
N LYS A 518 4.88 12.65 1.59
CA LYS A 518 4.95 12.70 3.07
C LYS A 518 4.01 11.71 3.78
N HIS A 519 2.75 11.61 3.37
CA HIS A 519 1.77 10.68 3.97
C HIS A 519 2.02 9.19 3.66
N GLN A 520 3.00 8.87 2.81
CA GLN A 520 3.46 7.52 2.46
C GLN A 520 4.81 7.19 3.09
N GLN A 521 5.44 8.16 3.76
CA GLN A 521 6.71 8.00 4.48
C GLN A 521 6.43 7.40 5.88
N THR A 522 6.02 6.14 5.89
CA THR A 522 5.59 5.43 7.11
C THR A 522 6.38 4.15 7.28
N SER A 523 6.71 3.81 8.53
CA SER A 523 7.31 2.53 8.90
C SER A 523 6.25 1.42 8.96
N HIS A 524 6.66 0.20 9.33
CA HIS A 524 5.74 -0.91 9.52
C HIS A 524 4.76 -0.68 10.69
N ASP A 525 3.56 -1.28 10.58
CA ASP A 525 2.52 -1.25 11.62
C ASP A 525 2.92 -2.11 12.84
N LEU A 526 3.85 -1.59 13.65
CA LEU A 526 4.30 -2.15 14.92
C LEU A 526 3.26 -1.93 16.02
N ILE A 527 2.85 -3.03 16.67
CA ILE A 527 1.99 -3.05 17.85
C ILE A 527 2.84 -2.90 19.12
N HIS A 528 3.93 -3.66 19.18
CA HIS A 528 4.83 -3.69 20.32
C HIS A 528 6.26 -3.93 19.84
N TRP A 529 7.20 -3.30 20.52
CA TRP A 529 8.62 -3.48 20.27
C TRP A 529 9.42 -3.28 21.56
N SER A 530 10.58 -3.91 21.62
CA SER A 530 11.57 -3.68 22.66
C SER A 530 12.96 -3.93 22.10
N ALA A 531 13.92 -3.09 22.51
CA ALA A 531 15.29 -3.10 22.04
C ALA A 531 16.26 -3.02 23.23
N ASP A 532 16.03 -3.83 24.26
CA ASP A 532 16.89 -3.86 25.45
C ASP A 532 18.20 -4.59 25.12
N VAL A 533 19.13 -3.82 24.56
CA VAL A 533 20.45 -4.27 24.12
C VAL A 533 21.44 -3.28 24.71
N ASP A 534 22.41 -3.77 25.48
CA ASP A 534 23.37 -2.94 26.23
C ASP A 534 24.04 -1.89 25.33
N GLU A 535 24.43 -2.26 24.11
CA GLU A 535 25.06 -1.33 23.17
C GLU A 535 24.17 -0.17 22.73
N ILE A 536 22.85 -0.32 22.80
CA ILE A 536 21.88 0.71 22.39
C ILE A 536 21.52 1.62 23.57
N ASN A 537 21.51 1.08 24.80
CA ASN A 537 21.12 1.81 26.00
C ASN A 537 22.00 3.04 26.29
N ASP A 538 23.27 3.01 25.87
CA ASP A 538 24.23 4.11 26.05
C ASP A 538 24.31 5.05 24.83
N MET A 539 23.53 4.83 23.77
CA MET A 539 23.60 5.63 22.54
C MET A 539 22.82 6.94 22.66
N ASP A 540 23.41 8.02 22.16
CA ASP A 540 22.71 9.29 21.93
C ASP A 540 21.82 9.19 20.68
N ILE A 541 20.62 8.63 20.87
CA ILE A 541 19.61 8.48 19.81
C ILE A 541 19.19 9.85 19.25
N ASP A 542 19.19 10.91 20.07
CA ASP A 542 18.80 12.25 19.64
C ASP A 542 19.82 12.86 18.67
N ALA A 543 21.11 12.67 18.92
CA ALA A 543 22.15 13.06 17.97
C ALA A 543 22.05 12.29 16.64
N ILE A 544 21.65 11.02 16.66
CA ILE A 544 21.45 10.22 15.44
C ILE A 544 20.24 10.72 14.65
N ILE A 545 19.12 10.99 15.33
CA ILE A 545 17.93 11.59 14.74
C ILE A 545 18.30 12.91 14.06
N GLN A 546 19.04 13.78 14.73
CA GLN A 546 19.45 15.06 14.16
C GLN A 546 20.26 14.88 12.86
N ARG A 547 21.25 13.98 12.85
CA ARG A 547 22.03 13.67 11.64
C ARG A 547 21.15 13.12 10.51
N LYS A 548 20.19 12.24 10.82
CA LYS A 548 19.26 11.70 9.81
C LYS A 548 18.35 12.77 9.22
N ARG A 549 17.89 13.73 10.02
CA ARG A 549 17.14 14.90 9.53
C ARG A 549 17.99 15.79 8.62
N GLU A 550 19.28 15.97 8.93
CA GLU A 550 20.23 16.67 8.04
C GLU A 550 20.41 15.92 6.72
N THR A 551 20.65 14.61 6.75
CA THR A 551 20.75 13.78 5.54
C THR A 551 19.47 13.84 4.71
N LEU A 552 18.29 13.80 5.34
CA LEU A 552 17.01 13.90 4.62
C LEU A 552 16.89 15.27 3.91
N ARG A 553 17.25 16.36 4.59
CA ARG A 553 17.28 17.71 3.98
C ARG A 553 18.26 17.79 2.80
N ASP A 554 19.41 17.15 2.91
CA ASP A 554 20.40 17.10 1.82
C ASP A 554 19.90 16.27 0.63
N VAL A 555 19.18 15.17 0.88
CA VAL A 555 18.53 14.38 -0.17
C VAL A 555 17.42 15.19 -0.84
N GLU A 556 16.55 15.83 -0.06
CA GLU A 556 15.50 16.72 -0.57
C GLU A 556 16.10 17.86 -1.41
N GLY A 557 17.13 18.54 -0.90
CA GLY A 557 17.82 19.62 -1.61
C GLY A 557 18.50 19.17 -2.89
N ARG A 558 19.20 18.02 -2.91
CA ARG A 558 19.77 17.45 -4.14
C ARG A 558 18.72 17.15 -5.20
N LEU A 559 17.57 16.60 -4.78
CA LEU A 559 16.46 16.30 -5.68
C LEU A 559 15.78 17.58 -6.20
N GLU A 560 15.70 18.64 -5.40
CA GLU A 560 15.22 19.96 -5.84
C GLU A 560 16.18 20.62 -6.84
N VAL A 561 17.50 20.57 -6.58
CA VAL A 561 18.51 21.06 -7.52
C VAL A 561 18.47 20.30 -8.84
N THR A 562 18.39 18.96 -8.79
CA THR A 562 18.25 18.16 -10.02
C THR A 562 16.98 18.52 -10.79
N ARG A 563 15.87 18.81 -10.09
CA ARG A 563 14.64 19.31 -10.75
C ARG A 563 14.84 20.69 -11.38
N HIS A 564 15.51 21.61 -10.67
CA HIS A 564 15.80 22.94 -11.19
C HIS A 564 16.79 22.94 -12.36
N GLU A 565 17.85 22.13 -12.33
CA GLU A 565 18.79 21.96 -13.45
C GLU A 565 18.12 21.31 -14.67
N ILE A 566 17.25 20.33 -14.45
CA ILE A 566 16.42 19.75 -15.51
C ILE A 566 15.48 20.81 -16.10
N GLN A 567 14.92 21.69 -15.26
CA GLN A 567 14.03 22.76 -15.71
C GLN A 567 14.78 23.88 -16.44
N GLN A 568 15.93 24.34 -15.93
CA GLN A 568 16.79 25.35 -16.57
C GLN A 568 17.39 24.86 -17.88
N SER A 569 17.92 23.65 -17.91
CA SER A 569 18.43 23.06 -19.17
C SER A 569 17.34 22.88 -20.22
N GLN A 570 16.08 22.70 -19.79
CA GLN A 570 14.92 22.68 -20.69
C GLN A 570 14.57 24.11 -21.16
N GLU A 571 14.56 25.10 -20.28
CA GLU A 571 14.31 26.51 -20.61
C GLU A 571 15.37 27.07 -21.58
N ASP A 572 16.66 26.80 -21.35
CA ASP A 572 17.77 27.19 -22.25
C ASP A 572 17.65 26.53 -23.63
N CYS A 573 17.15 25.28 -23.67
CA CYS A 573 16.91 24.57 -24.93
C CYS A 573 15.74 25.20 -25.71
N PHE A 574 14.67 25.61 -25.02
CA PHE A 574 13.53 26.32 -25.62
C PHE A 574 13.90 27.74 -26.10
N GLU A 575 14.73 28.49 -25.37
CA GLU A 575 15.23 29.79 -25.84
C GLU A 575 16.15 29.63 -27.05
N GLY A 576 16.97 28.59 -27.07
CA GLY A 576 17.82 28.25 -28.22
C GLY A 576 17.03 27.84 -29.47
N GLU A 577 15.87 27.20 -29.32
CA GLU A 577 14.97 26.88 -30.43
C GLU A 577 14.16 28.10 -30.90
N ARG A 578 13.68 28.96 -29.99
CA ARG A 578 13.02 30.22 -30.36
C ARG A 578 13.94 31.14 -31.16
N LYS A 579 15.19 31.32 -30.72
CA LYS A 579 16.17 32.14 -31.47
C LYS A 579 16.48 31.59 -32.85
N ARG A 580 16.54 30.26 -33.02
CA ARG A 580 16.73 29.64 -34.35
C ARG A 580 15.51 29.77 -35.27
N GLN A 581 14.33 29.90 -34.70
CA GLN A 581 13.09 30.07 -35.44
C GLN A 581 12.93 31.53 -35.90
N ASP A 582 13.28 32.49 -35.04
CA ASP A 582 13.34 33.91 -35.38
C ASP A 582 14.46 34.21 -36.43
N ASP A 583 15.63 33.55 -36.34
CA ASP A 583 16.72 33.67 -37.33
C ASP A 583 16.42 32.96 -38.67
N SER A 584 15.33 32.19 -38.76
CA SER A 584 14.89 31.52 -40.00
C SER A 584 13.75 32.23 -40.74
N ASP A 585 13.18 33.27 -40.11
CA ASP A 585 12.14 34.13 -40.67
C ASP A 585 12.67 35.53 -41.09
N GLU A 586 13.99 35.80 -40.94
CA GLU A 586 14.75 36.86 -41.63
C GLU A 586 15.52 36.30 -42.85
#